data_AF-A0A948DKT5-F1
#
_entry.id   AF-A0A948DKT5-F1
#
_cell.length_a   1.000
_cell.length_b   1.000
_cell.length_c   1.000
_cell.angle_alpha   90.00
_cell.angle_beta   90.00
_cell.angle_gamma   90.00
#
_symmetry.space_group_name_H-M   'P 1'
#
loop_
_entity.id
_entity.type
_entity.pdbx_description
1 polymer ?
#
loop_
_entity_poly.entity_id
_entity_poly.type
_entity_poly.pdbx_seq_one_letter_code
_entity_poly.pdbx_strand_id
1 'polypeptide(L)'
;MAKKLLVSFTGLLYALKSGRVTTSDLDDALFCFGCTKDHALYPGRHGEGNEVEMAFSDNPKKGEETHKTIVSALKKAQKEGRVAFRTLAQGNASYELLNKLLKKNGFPVIDLSKMDWANRTSYNYPTVQEQVEAQGIGLEVIWRG
;
A
#
# COMPACT_ATOMS: atom_id res chain seq x y z
N MET A 1 -7.86 -16.50 -5.47
CA MET A 1 -7.54 -15.67 -4.28
C MET A 1 -8.01 -14.26 -4.55
N ALA A 2 -8.43 -13.51 -3.52
CA ALA A 2 -8.78 -12.10 -3.68
C ALA A 2 -7.52 -11.28 -3.99
N LYS A 3 -7.62 -10.31 -4.91
CA LYS A 3 -6.52 -9.43 -5.28
C LYS A 3 -6.25 -8.46 -4.13
N LYS A 4 -4.99 -8.18 -3.82
CA LYS A 4 -4.62 -7.35 -2.66
C LYS A 4 -4.45 -5.88 -3.04
N LEU A 5 -4.90 -5.00 -2.14
CA LEU A 5 -4.66 -3.55 -2.17
C LEU A 5 -3.74 -3.18 -1.01
N LEU A 6 -2.48 -2.88 -1.33
CA LEU A 6 -1.42 -2.60 -0.36
C LEU A 6 -1.34 -1.08 -0.14
N VAL A 7 -1.83 -0.59 1.01
CA VAL A 7 -1.93 0.86 1.30
C VAL A 7 -0.91 1.37 2.33
N SER A 8 -0.23 0.45 3.03
CA SER A 8 0.82 0.77 4.00
C SER A 8 2.10 -0.01 3.67
N PHE A 9 3.23 0.69 3.52
CA PHE A 9 4.53 0.05 3.32
C PHE A 9 4.95 -0.75 4.55
N THR A 10 4.84 -0.15 5.73
CA THR A 10 5.08 -0.83 7.02
C THR A 10 4.15 -2.04 7.20
N GLY A 11 2.86 -1.87 6.87
CA GLY A 11 1.88 -2.95 6.92
C GLY A 11 2.24 -4.12 6.01
N LEU A 12 2.72 -3.83 4.80
CA LEU A 12 3.21 -4.84 3.87
C LEU A 12 4.43 -5.60 4.41
N LEU A 13 5.40 -4.90 5.01
CA LEU A 13 6.58 -5.54 5.61
C LEU A 13 6.18 -6.56 6.67
N TYR A 14 5.30 -6.17 7.60
CA TYR A 14 4.81 -7.09 8.63
C TYR A 14 3.95 -8.22 8.05
N ALA A 15 3.14 -7.95 7.02
CA ALA A 15 2.30 -8.97 6.40
C ALA A 15 3.13 -10.02 5.62
N LEU A 16 4.26 -9.62 5.02
CA LEU A 16 5.24 -10.53 4.45
C LEU A 16 5.98 -11.31 5.54
N LYS A 17 6.33 -10.66 6.66
CA LYS A 17 6.96 -11.32 7.81
C LYS A 17 6.06 -12.39 8.43
N SER A 18 4.76 -12.12 8.56
CA SER A 18 3.78 -13.05 9.14
C SER A 18 3.31 -14.12 8.14
N GLY A 19 3.62 -13.98 6.85
CA GLY A 19 3.16 -14.88 5.79
C GLY A 19 1.72 -14.62 5.32
N ARG A 20 1.06 -13.57 5.84
CA ARG A 20 -0.26 -13.12 5.38
C ARG A 20 -0.22 -12.66 3.91
N VAL A 21 0.90 -12.09 3.49
CA VAL A 21 1.19 -11.75 2.09
C VAL A 21 2.34 -12.62 1.64
N THR A 22 2.18 -13.24 0.48
CA THR A 22 3.21 -14.03 -0.19
C THR A 22 3.86 -13.23 -1.33
N THR A 23 4.96 -13.73 -1.88
CA THR A 23 5.60 -13.09 -3.04
C THR A 23 4.70 -13.13 -4.28
N SER A 24 3.93 -14.19 -4.48
CA SER A 24 2.98 -14.30 -5.60
C SER A 24 1.81 -13.32 -5.48
N ASP A 25 1.41 -12.95 -4.26
CA ASP A 25 0.41 -11.89 -4.08
C ASP A 25 0.87 -10.54 -4.63
N LEU A 26 2.18 -10.27 -4.61
CA LEU A 26 2.73 -9.00 -5.10
C LEU A 26 2.65 -8.86 -6.62
N ASP A 27 2.61 -9.99 -7.34
CA ASP A 27 2.56 -9.99 -8.80
C ASP A 27 1.30 -9.32 -9.33
N ASP A 28 0.18 -9.51 -8.63
CA ASP A 28 -1.12 -8.95 -9.02
C ASP A 28 -1.60 -7.82 -8.12
N ALA A 29 -0.93 -7.52 -6.99
CA ALA A 29 -1.38 -6.48 -6.07
C ALA A 29 -1.47 -5.07 -6.69
N LEU A 30 -2.35 -4.25 -6.13
CA LEU A 30 -2.36 -2.80 -6.31
C LEU A 30 -1.61 -2.14 -5.16
N PHE A 31 -0.78 -1.14 -5.45
CA PHE A 31 0.05 -0.44 -4.46
C PHE A 31 -0.35 1.03 -4.39
N CYS A 32 -0.80 1.50 -3.22
CA CYS A 32 -1.15 2.91 -2.98
C CYS A 32 -0.66 3.34 -1.60
N PHE A 33 0.67 3.48 -1.45
CA PHE A 33 1.27 3.75 -0.16
C PHE A 33 1.06 5.20 0.32
N GLY A 34 0.93 5.35 1.64
CA GLY A 34 0.92 6.66 2.30
C GLY A 34 2.27 7.38 2.30
N CYS A 35 3.36 6.69 1.97
CA CYS A 35 4.68 7.28 1.85
C CYS A 35 5.00 7.73 0.42
N THR A 36 6.10 8.46 0.26
CA THR A 36 6.62 8.80 -1.07
C THR A 36 7.24 7.57 -1.73
N LYS A 37 7.42 7.68 -3.05
CA LYS A 37 8.17 6.68 -3.83
C LYS A 37 9.58 6.48 -3.30
N ASP A 38 10.29 7.57 -3.02
CA ASP A 38 11.70 7.47 -2.62
C ASP A 38 11.85 6.71 -1.30
N HIS A 39 11.00 7.02 -0.33
CA HIS A 39 10.97 6.32 0.96
C HIS A 39 10.64 4.82 0.83
N ALA A 40 9.67 4.44 -0.02
CA ALA A 40 9.38 3.03 -0.26
C ALA A 40 10.56 2.27 -0.92
N LEU A 41 11.34 2.97 -1.74
CA LEU A 41 12.48 2.39 -2.47
C LEU A 41 13.78 2.41 -1.67
N TYR A 42 13.96 3.39 -0.78
CA TYR A 42 15.18 3.66 -0.04
C TYR A 42 14.85 4.19 1.37
N PRO A 43 14.23 3.38 2.24
CA PRO A 43 13.82 3.82 3.57
C PRO A 43 15.05 4.22 4.40
N GLY A 44 14.95 5.36 5.10
CA GLY A 44 16.01 5.93 5.95
C GLY A 44 17.08 6.72 5.21
N ARG A 45 17.01 6.82 3.87
CA ARG A 45 18.04 7.50 3.07
C ARG A 45 18.17 8.99 3.38
N HIS A 46 17.08 9.63 3.79
CA HIS A 46 17.01 11.06 4.06
C HIS A 46 16.95 11.38 5.57
N GLY A 47 17.34 10.43 6.42
CA GLY A 47 17.29 10.58 7.88
C GLY A 47 15.90 10.39 8.49
N GLU A 48 14.93 9.94 7.70
CA GLU A 48 13.64 9.46 8.18
C GLU A 48 13.74 8.04 8.78
N GLY A 49 12.64 7.52 9.32
CA GLY A 49 12.61 6.16 9.86
C GLY A 49 12.95 5.08 8.82
N ASN A 50 13.52 3.97 9.28
CA ASN A 50 13.73 2.78 8.45
C ASN A 50 12.81 1.65 8.89
N GLU A 51 11.65 1.54 8.25
CA GLU A 51 10.62 0.55 8.56
C GLU A 51 11.08 -0.89 8.32
N VAL A 52 12.07 -1.10 7.44
CA VAL A 52 12.64 -2.42 7.19
C VAL A 52 13.44 -2.88 8.41
N GLU A 53 14.30 -2.01 8.94
CA GLU A 53 15.05 -2.28 10.17
C GLU A 53 14.12 -2.47 11.37
N MET A 54 13.06 -1.65 11.48
CA MET A 54 12.09 -1.79 12.57
C MET A 54 11.31 -3.12 12.48
N ALA A 55 10.83 -3.49 11.29
CA ALA A 55 10.03 -4.70 11.13
C ALA A 55 10.85 -5.99 11.24
N PHE A 56 12.15 -5.94 10.91
CA PHE A 56 13.05 -7.09 10.87
C PHE A 56 14.26 -6.92 11.79
N SER A 57 14.10 -6.25 12.93
CA SER A 57 15.20 -5.99 13.88
C SER A 57 15.87 -7.27 14.40
N ASP A 58 15.11 -8.36 14.46
CA ASP A 58 15.54 -9.71 14.84
C ASP A 58 16.22 -10.49 13.72
N ASN A 59 16.04 -10.08 12.45
CA ASN A 59 16.65 -10.72 11.30
C ASN A 59 16.91 -9.74 10.13
N PRO A 60 17.97 -8.90 10.22
CA PRO A 60 18.23 -7.86 9.22
C PRO A 60 18.44 -8.38 7.80
N LYS A 61 19.08 -9.55 7.64
CA LYS A 61 19.26 -10.19 6.32
C LYS A 61 17.92 -10.50 5.67
N LYS A 62 16.96 -11.02 6.44
CA LYS A 62 15.61 -11.27 5.94
C LYS A 62 14.88 -9.98 5.58
N GLY A 63 15.10 -8.92 6.35
CA GLY A 63 14.59 -7.58 6.03
C GLY A 63 15.10 -7.08 4.67
N GLU A 64 16.40 -7.18 4.41
CA GLU A 64 17.02 -6.79 3.14
C GLU A 64 16.46 -7.59 1.96
N GLU A 65 16.34 -8.92 2.09
CA GLU A 65 15.72 -9.78 1.07
C GLU A 65 14.27 -9.39 0.80
N THR A 66 13.49 -9.20 1.87
CA THR A 66 12.07 -8.83 1.77
C THR A 66 11.91 -7.48 1.08
N HIS A 67 12.74 -6.50 1.43
CA HIS A 67 12.71 -5.19 0.79
C HIS A 67 13.10 -5.26 -0.69
N LYS A 68 14.14 -6.04 -1.06
CA LYS A 68 14.50 -6.29 -2.47
C LYS A 68 13.32 -6.89 -3.25
N THR A 69 12.59 -7.83 -2.67
CA THR A 69 11.38 -8.41 -3.28
C THR A 69 10.30 -7.35 -3.50
N ILE A 70 10.01 -6.52 -2.48
CA ILE A 70 9.03 -5.42 -2.61
C ILE A 70 9.45 -4.43 -3.71
N VAL A 71 10.73 -4.03 -3.74
CA VAL A 71 11.25 -3.09 -4.76
C VAL A 71 11.13 -3.67 -6.16
N SER A 72 11.42 -4.97 -6.34
CA SER A 72 11.23 -5.65 -7.62
C SER A 72 9.77 -5.63 -8.07
N ALA A 73 8.85 -5.99 -7.16
CA ALA A 73 7.41 -5.97 -7.42
C ALA A 73 6.90 -4.56 -7.74
N LEU A 74 7.33 -3.53 -7.00
CA LEU A 74 6.97 -2.13 -7.26
C LEU A 74 7.44 -1.68 -8.64
N LYS A 75 8.66 -2.03 -9.06
CA LYS A 75 9.16 -1.68 -10.40
C LYS A 75 8.33 -2.30 -11.51
N LYS A 76 7.93 -3.57 -11.36
CA LYS A 76 7.04 -4.27 -12.30
C LYS A 76 5.65 -3.64 -12.31
N ALA A 77 5.03 -3.52 -11.15
CA ALA A 77 3.72 -2.91 -10.97
C ALA A 77 3.65 -1.46 -11.49
N GLN A 78 4.72 -0.68 -11.36
CA GLN A 78 4.76 0.69 -11.88
C GLN A 78 4.70 0.71 -13.41
N LYS A 79 5.41 -0.20 -14.11
CA LYS A 79 5.35 -0.33 -15.57
C LYS A 79 3.95 -0.72 -16.04
N GLU A 80 3.26 -1.55 -15.26
CA GLU A 80 1.90 -2.03 -15.53
C GLU A 80 0.80 -1.06 -15.06
N GLY A 81 1.17 0.05 -14.39
CA GLY A 81 0.21 1.04 -13.92
C GLY A 81 -0.60 0.61 -12.67
N ARG A 82 -0.09 -0.35 -11.90
CA ARG A 82 -0.66 -0.87 -10.65
C ARG A 82 -0.14 -0.17 -9.38
N VAL A 83 0.60 0.93 -9.53
CA VAL A 83 1.17 1.69 -8.42
C VAL A 83 0.75 3.15 -8.49
N ALA A 84 0.36 3.71 -7.35
CA ALA A 84 0.18 5.13 -7.14
C ALA A 84 1.02 5.58 -5.94
N PHE A 85 1.83 6.62 -6.14
CA PHE A 85 2.58 7.28 -5.07
C PHE A 85 2.09 8.70 -4.92
N ARG A 86 2.00 9.17 -3.68
CA ARG A 86 1.88 10.61 -3.44
C ARG A 86 3.20 11.31 -3.75
N THR A 87 3.11 12.60 -4.05
CA THR A 87 4.25 13.52 -4.04
C THR A 87 4.47 14.06 -2.62
N LEU A 88 5.62 14.71 -2.40
CA LEU A 88 5.86 15.43 -1.14
C LEU A 88 4.87 16.59 -0.96
N ALA A 89 4.58 17.34 -2.02
CA ALA A 89 3.68 18.48 -1.99
C ALA A 89 2.22 18.11 -1.65
N GLN A 90 1.81 16.86 -1.93
CA GLN A 90 0.49 16.36 -1.57
C GLN A 90 0.31 16.08 -0.08
N GLY A 91 1.38 16.04 0.71
CA GLY A 91 1.33 15.71 2.13
C GLY A 91 1.03 14.22 2.36
N ASN A 92 -0.24 13.83 2.36
CA ASN A 92 -0.69 12.46 2.62
C ASN A 92 -1.26 11.79 1.36
N ALA A 93 -1.44 10.47 1.40
CA ALA A 93 -2.28 9.78 0.42
C ALA A 93 -3.74 10.26 0.54
N SER A 94 -4.50 10.11 -0.54
CA SER A 94 -5.88 10.59 -0.62
C SER A 94 -6.79 9.58 -1.32
N TYR A 95 -8.09 9.67 -1.08
CA TYR A 95 -9.08 8.88 -1.80
C TYR A 95 -9.06 9.19 -3.30
N GLU A 96 -8.72 10.42 -3.69
CA GLU A 96 -8.57 10.77 -5.10
C GLU A 96 -7.44 9.97 -5.76
N LEU A 97 -6.28 9.87 -5.10
CA LEU A 97 -5.14 9.09 -5.59
C LEU A 97 -5.51 7.60 -5.71
N LEU A 98 -6.15 7.06 -4.67
CA LEU A 98 -6.59 5.67 -4.63
C LEU A 98 -7.65 5.37 -5.71
N ASN A 99 -8.67 6.22 -5.84
CA ASN A 99 -9.74 6.04 -6.83
C ASN A 99 -9.21 6.12 -8.27
N LYS A 100 -8.21 6.95 -8.55
CA LYS A 100 -7.53 6.95 -9.85
C LYS A 100 -6.85 5.60 -10.12
N LEU A 101 -6.19 5.01 -9.12
CA LEU A 101 -5.58 3.70 -9.24
C LEU A 101 -6.62 2.58 -9.47
N LEU A 102 -7.69 2.56 -8.68
CA LEU A 102 -8.77 1.58 -8.77
C LEU A 102 -9.42 1.62 -10.17
N LYS A 103 -9.85 2.81 -10.60
CA LYS A 103 -10.49 3.01 -11.91
C LYS A 103 -9.59 2.56 -13.06
N LYS A 104 -8.30 2.91 -13.01
CA LYS A 104 -7.32 2.51 -14.04
C LYS A 104 -7.17 1.00 -14.15
N ASN A 105 -7.36 0.27 -13.06
CA ASN A 105 -7.19 -1.19 -13.00
C ASN A 105 -8.52 -1.96 -13.05
N GLY A 106 -9.61 -1.31 -13.48
CA GLY A 106 -10.92 -1.96 -13.69
C GLY A 106 -11.72 -2.22 -12.42
N PHE A 107 -11.33 -1.63 -11.29
CA PHE A 107 -12.08 -1.74 -10.03
C PHE A 107 -13.08 -0.59 -9.86
N PRO A 108 -14.23 -0.82 -9.21
CA PRO A 108 -15.06 0.25 -8.71
C PRO A 108 -14.25 1.21 -7.83
N VAL A 109 -14.56 2.50 -7.91
CA VAL A 109 -14.00 3.50 -7.01
C VAL A 109 -14.72 3.47 -5.66
N ILE A 110 -14.05 3.92 -4.59
CA ILE A 110 -14.71 4.18 -3.32
C ILE A 110 -15.61 5.40 -3.51
N ASP A 111 -16.93 5.19 -3.39
CA ASP A 111 -17.93 6.24 -3.46
C ASP A 111 -17.96 7.04 -2.16
N LEU A 112 -17.36 8.24 -2.19
CA LEU A 112 -17.26 9.13 -1.05
C LEU A 112 -18.62 9.71 -0.61
N SER A 113 -19.65 9.64 -1.46
CA SER A 113 -21.00 10.10 -1.09
C SER A 113 -21.68 9.18 -0.08
N LYS A 114 -21.19 7.93 0.05
CA LYS A 114 -21.67 6.94 1.02
C LYS A 114 -20.96 7.02 2.37
N MET A 115 -20.05 7.98 2.54
CA MET A 115 -19.25 8.17 3.75
C MET A 115 -19.75 9.42 4.48
N ASP A 116 -19.69 9.40 5.80
CA ASP A 116 -19.90 10.61 6.59
C ASP A 116 -18.80 11.66 6.30
N TRP A 117 -19.05 12.89 6.77
CA TRP A 117 -18.15 14.01 6.53
C TRP A 117 -16.74 13.79 7.09
N ALA A 118 -16.59 13.16 8.25
CA ALA A 118 -15.28 12.96 8.87
C ALA A 118 -14.46 11.94 8.07
N ASN A 119 -15.08 10.83 7.70
CA ASN A 119 -14.45 9.75 6.96
C ASN A 119 -14.07 10.15 5.53
N ARG A 120 -14.86 10.99 4.86
CA ARG A 120 -14.55 11.45 3.49
C ARG A 120 -13.41 12.49 3.45
N THR A 121 -13.20 13.26 4.52
CA THR A 121 -12.15 14.30 4.57
C THR A 121 -10.83 13.81 5.16
N SER A 122 -10.83 12.65 5.82
CA SER A 122 -9.66 12.11 6.51
C SER A 122 -9.29 10.74 5.96
N TYR A 123 -8.34 10.71 5.02
CA TYR A 123 -7.80 9.46 4.50
C TYR A 123 -7.09 8.69 5.61
N ASN A 124 -7.56 7.47 5.89
CA ASN A 124 -6.92 6.56 6.83
C ASN A 124 -7.16 5.11 6.39
N TYR A 125 -6.25 4.21 6.76
CA TYR A 125 -6.28 2.83 6.26
C TYR A 125 -7.47 1.99 6.76
N PRO A 126 -7.88 2.08 8.04
CA PRO A 126 -9.10 1.41 8.51
C PRO A 126 -10.33 1.76 7.67
N THR A 127 -10.57 3.05 7.41
CA THR A 127 -11.72 3.48 6.61
C THR A 127 -11.59 3.00 5.16
N VAL A 128 -10.39 2.97 4.57
CA VAL A 128 -10.21 2.37 3.23
C VAL A 128 -10.65 0.91 3.22
N GLN A 129 -10.24 0.12 4.22
CA GLN A 129 -10.65 -1.28 4.33
C GLN A 129 -12.18 -1.40 4.46
N GLU A 130 -12.77 -0.68 5.40
CA GLU A 130 -14.21 -0.69 5.63
C GLU A 130 -15.00 -0.36 4.35
N GLN A 131 -14.57 0.65 3.60
CA GLN A 131 -15.27 1.05 2.38
C GLN A 131 -15.05 0.09 1.21
N VAL A 132 -13.86 -0.51 1.09
CA VAL A 132 -13.60 -1.56 0.09
C VAL A 132 -14.50 -2.77 0.33
N GLU A 133 -14.70 -3.15 1.60
CA GLU A 133 -15.57 -4.25 2.01
C GLU A 133 -17.05 -3.89 1.83
N ALA A 134 -17.51 -2.78 2.40
CA ALA A 134 -18.91 -2.35 2.38
C ALA A 134 -19.44 -2.08 0.96
N GLN A 135 -18.57 -1.65 0.05
CA GLN A 135 -18.93 -1.36 -1.34
C GLN A 135 -18.65 -2.53 -2.29
N GLY A 136 -18.19 -3.68 -1.78
CA GLY A 136 -18.02 -4.90 -2.58
C GLY A 136 -16.98 -4.77 -3.69
N ILE A 137 -15.91 -3.99 -3.49
CA ILE A 137 -14.87 -3.72 -4.51
C ILE A 137 -14.06 -4.99 -4.84
N GLY A 138 -14.09 -6.00 -3.96
CA GLY A 138 -13.47 -7.32 -4.20
C GLY A 138 -11.95 -7.33 -4.02
N LEU A 139 -11.41 -6.39 -3.24
CA LEU A 139 -10.00 -6.30 -2.89
C LEU A 139 -9.80 -6.60 -1.40
N GLU A 140 -8.71 -7.30 -1.06
CA GLU A 140 -8.27 -7.41 0.33
C GLU A 140 -7.32 -6.24 0.65
N VAL A 141 -7.67 -5.39 1.61
CA VAL A 141 -6.84 -4.24 1.99
C VAL A 141 -5.77 -4.65 3.00
N ILE A 142 -4.50 -4.42 2.67
CA ILE A 142 -3.35 -4.67 3.54
C ILE A 142 -2.78 -3.34 4.02
N TRP A 143 -2.88 -3.13 5.33
CA TRP A 143 -2.31 -1.98 6.00
C TRP A 143 -1.64 -2.30 7.35
N ARG A 144 -1.77 -3.55 7.81
CA ARG A 144 -1.16 -4.12 9.01
C ARG A 144 -0.78 -5.59 8.77
N GLY A 145 0.18 -6.07 9.55
CA GLY A 145 0.68 -7.45 9.51
C GLY A 145 -0.27 -8.50 10.04
#